data_AF-A0A0G1WR56-F1
#
_entry.id   AF-A0A0G1WR56-F1
#
_cell.length_a   1.000
_cell.length_b   1.000
_cell.length_c   1.000
_cell.angle_alpha   90.00
_cell.angle_beta   90.00
_cell.angle_gamma   90.00
#
_symmetry.space_group_name_H-M   'P 1'
#
loop_
_entity.id
_entity.type
_entity.pdbx_description
1 polymer ?
#
loop_
_entity_poly.entity_id
_entity_poly.type
_entity_poly.pdbx_seq_one_letter_code
_entity_poly.pdbx_strand_id
1 'polypeptide(L)'
;KEVAPLQLGSLGGGNHFIEGCREEGTGRVWLTVHSGSRHTGLQIAMHHAGVAAKLDERKGWKGLPDLGYLPLDSEEGRDYVTDMNWAIDFALENRFRMMEVMLAAFERVCGRQGVRWSWTSGREGIINIHHNFANGEKHYGAEVMVHRKGATQARQGQLGVVPGSMGAATYIVQGLGNPESFESCAHGAGRTMSRTQAKKRWKQEDLQEQLTGTFTKASRGIIDEAPGAYKNIDEVMDLQSDLVAVKHKLMPIMTVKGEGRN
;
A
#
# COMPACT_ATOMS: atom_id res chain seq x y z
N LYS A 1 -1.96 3.86 24.25
CA LYS A 1 -0.55 4.29 24.15
C LYS A 1 0.46 3.13 24.22
N GLU A 2 0.07 1.84 24.17
CA GLU A 2 1.03 0.69 24.17
C GLU A 2 0.97 -0.22 22.93
N VAL A 3 0.19 0.14 21.91
CA VAL A 3 -0.09 -0.76 20.77
C VAL A 3 1.00 -0.73 19.69
N ALA A 4 1.73 0.39 19.55
CA ALA A 4 2.68 0.57 18.44
C ALA A 4 3.89 -0.40 18.49
N PRO A 5 4.59 -0.59 19.63
CA PRO A 5 5.72 -1.52 19.70
C PRO A 5 5.31 -2.97 19.45
N LEU A 6 4.09 -3.34 19.87
CA LEU A 6 3.54 -4.69 19.70
C LEU A 6 3.16 -5.01 18.24
N GLN A 7 3.11 -4.02 17.36
CA GLN A 7 2.67 -4.17 15.97
C GLN A 7 3.79 -4.00 14.94
N LEU A 8 5.01 -3.66 15.35
CA LEU A 8 6.14 -3.54 14.42
C LEU A 8 6.50 -4.91 13.82
N GLY A 9 6.74 -4.95 12.51
CA GLY A 9 6.99 -6.18 11.76
C GLY A 9 5.74 -7.05 11.54
N SER A 10 4.54 -6.49 11.71
CA SER A 10 3.27 -7.23 11.54
C SER A 10 2.50 -6.83 10.29
N LEU A 11 1.90 -7.80 9.60
CA LEU A 11 1.17 -7.57 8.35
C LEU A 11 -0.15 -6.82 8.56
N GLY A 12 -1.00 -7.35 9.44
CA GLY A 12 -2.38 -6.91 9.66
C GLY A 12 -3.42 -7.44 8.69
N GLY A 13 -4.67 -7.05 8.92
CA GLY A 13 -5.82 -7.42 8.10
C GLY A 13 -6.14 -6.44 6.98
N GLY A 14 -7.28 -6.64 6.33
CA GLY A 14 -7.72 -5.84 5.17
C GLY A 14 -6.96 -6.22 3.91
N ASN A 15 -6.67 -5.24 3.05
CA ASN A 15 -5.97 -5.46 1.77
C ASN A 15 -4.45 -5.69 1.95
N HIS A 16 -3.94 -5.82 3.17
CA HIS A 16 -2.54 -6.13 3.42
C HIS A 16 -2.20 -7.58 3.05
N PHE A 17 -1.03 -7.78 2.45
CA PHE A 17 -0.53 -9.08 2.03
C PHE A 17 0.99 -9.10 1.88
N ILE A 18 1.53 -10.31 1.89
CA ILE A 18 2.89 -10.64 1.51
C ILE A 18 2.81 -11.61 0.34
N GLU A 19 3.55 -11.38 -0.72
CA GLU A 19 3.55 -12.26 -1.90
C GLU A 19 4.95 -12.65 -2.34
N GLY A 20 5.06 -13.89 -2.81
CA GLY A 20 6.15 -14.36 -3.66
C GLY A 20 5.63 -14.41 -5.10
N CYS A 21 6.24 -13.63 -5.98
CA CYS A 21 5.79 -13.45 -7.36
C CYS A 21 6.84 -13.92 -8.35
N ARG A 22 6.38 -14.41 -9.51
CA ARG A 22 7.21 -14.68 -10.68
C ARG A 22 7.07 -13.55 -11.68
N GLU A 23 8.19 -13.01 -12.13
CA GLU A 23 8.20 -12.05 -13.23
C GLU A 23 7.87 -12.75 -14.55
N GLU A 24 6.94 -12.17 -15.30
CA GLU A 24 6.61 -12.63 -16.64
C GLU A 24 7.79 -12.43 -17.61
N GLY A 25 8.02 -13.38 -18.51
CA GLY A 25 9.12 -13.33 -19.49
C GLY A 25 10.49 -13.76 -18.95
N THR A 26 10.90 -13.30 -17.77
CA THR A 26 12.23 -13.66 -17.21
C THR A 26 12.18 -14.84 -16.25
N GLY A 27 11.04 -15.06 -15.59
CA GLY A 27 10.88 -16.07 -14.54
C GLY A 27 11.60 -15.76 -13.22
N ARG A 28 12.15 -14.56 -13.03
CA ARG A 28 12.76 -14.15 -11.76
C ARG A 28 11.72 -14.15 -10.64
N VAL A 29 12.15 -14.46 -9.43
CA VAL A 29 11.29 -14.42 -8.24
C VAL A 29 11.46 -13.07 -7.54
N TRP A 30 10.33 -12.46 -7.20
CA TRP A 30 10.23 -11.21 -6.48
C TRP A 30 9.45 -11.42 -5.18
N LEU A 31 9.80 -10.64 -4.16
CA LEU A 31 9.10 -10.61 -2.88
C LEU A 31 8.43 -9.25 -2.72
N THR A 32 7.13 -9.22 -2.45
CA THR A 32 6.35 -7.99 -2.31
C THR A 32 5.64 -7.95 -0.96
N VAL A 33 5.54 -6.75 -0.38
CA VAL A 33 4.86 -6.49 0.88
C VAL A 33 3.93 -5.30 0.71
N HIS A 34 2.65 -5.53 0.95
CA HIS A 34 1.65 -4.47 1.07
C HIS A 34 1.23 -4.35 2.53
N SER A 35 1.75 -3.33 3.23
CA SER A 35 1.35 -2.97 4.59
C SER A 35 1.64 -1.50 4.89
N GLY A 36 1.05 -1.00 5.97
CA GLY A 36 1.13 0.40 6.39
C GLY A 36 1.57 0.59 7.84
N SER A 37 1.18 1.73 8.41
CA SER A 37 1.52 2.19 9.77
C SER A 37 0.71 1.52 10.89
N ARG A 38 0.04 0.40 10.57
CA ARG A 38 -0.80 -0.40 11.48
C ARG A 38 -1.87 0.46 12.18
N HIS A 39 -2.30 0.05 13.38
CA HIS A 39 -3.33 0.79 14.12
C HIS A 39 -2.84 2.17 14.57
N THR A 40 -1.52 2.35 14.72
CA THR A 40 -0.93 3.60 15.17
C THR A 40 -1.23 4.76 14.22
N GLY A 41 -1.05 4.57 12.90
CA GLY A 41 -1.38 5.63 11.94
C GLY A 41 -2.87 5.95 11.89
N LEU A 42 -3.75 4.97 12.13
CA LEU A 42 -5.18 5.23 12.27
C LEU A 42 -5.48 6.12 13.49
N GLN A 43 -4.84 5.85 14.63
CA GLN A 43 -5.00 6.66 15.83
C GLN A 43 -4.50 8.10 15.64
N ILE A 44 -3.37 8.27 14.94
CA ILE A 44 -2.85 9.60 14.56
C ILE A 44 -3.87 10.34 13.68
N ALA A 45 -4.39 9.68 12.63
CA ALA A 45 -5.37 10.29 11.75
C ALA A 45 -6.68 10.68 12.49
N MET A 46 -7.18 9.80 13.36
CA MET A 46 -8.39 10.08 14.16
C MET A 46 -8.17 11.22 15.16
N HIS A 47 -6.99 11.28 15.78
CA HIS A 47 -6.62 12.38 16.68
C HIS A 47 -6.69 13.72 15.95
N HIS A 48 -5.97 13.85 14.83
CA HIS A 48 -5.89 15.10 14.07
C HIS A 48 -7.21 15.47 13.39
N ALA A 49 -8.02 14.50 12.95
CA ALA A 49 -9.39 14.77 12.49
C ALA A 49 -10.26 15.39 13.60
N GLY A 50 -10.13 14.90 14.84
CA GLY A 50 -10.82 15.49 15.99
C GLY A 50 -10.30 16.89 16.36
N VAL A 51 -9.00 17.16 16.15
CA VAL A 51 -8.41 18.50 16.33
C VAL A 51 -8.97 19.46 15.27
N ALA A 52 -9.03 19.04 14.01
CA ALA A 52 -9.59 19.83 12.91
C ALA A 52 -11.06 20.17 13.17
N ALA A 53 -11.89 19.20 13.57
CA ALA A 53 -13.30 19.43 13.89
C ALA A 53 -13.48 20.48 15.00
N LYS A 54 -12.67 20.42 16.06
CA LYS A 54 -12.69 21.43 17.14
C LYS A 54 -12.22 22.80 16.67
N LEU A 55 -11.24 22.85 15.76
CA LEU A 55 -10.76 24.11 15.19
C LEU A 55 -11.85 24.76 14.33
N ASP A 56 -12.52 23.99 13.49
CA ASP A 56 -13.64 24.43 12.65
C ASP A 56 -14.75 25.04 13.53
N GLU A 57 -15.15 24.34 14.61
CA GLU A 57 -16.12 24.84 15.59
C GLU A 57 -15.67 26.16 16.22
N ARG A 58 -14.43 26.24 16.72
CA ARG A 58 -13.88 27.46 17.36
C ARG A 58 -13.81 28.65 16.41
N LYS A 59 -13.49 28.40 15.14
CA LYS A 59 -13.34 29.44 14.11
C LYS A 59 -14.65 29.77 13.40
N GLY A 60 -15.71 29.00 13.64
CA GLY A 60 -16.99 29.12 12.93
C GLY A 60 -16.87 28.81 11.45
N TRP A 61 -15.89 27.99 11.04
CA TRP A 61 -15.73 27.60 9.65
C TRP A 61 -16.84 26.63 9.25
N LYS A 62 -17.50 26.92 8.12
CA LYS A 62 -18.50 26.03 7.54
C LYS A 62 -17.82 25.08 6.55
N GLY A 63 -17.09 24.10 7.10
CA GLY A 63 -16.50 23.01 6.33
C GLY A 63 -17.55 22.03 5.82
N LEU A 64 -17.19 21.23 4.82
CA LEU A 64 -17.96 20.05 4.45
C LEU A 64 -17.73 18.94 5.50
N PRO A 65 -18.74 18.11 5.83
CA PRO A 65 -18.55 16.97 6.71
C PRO A 65 -17.38 16.09 6.25
N ASP A 66 -16.57 15.61 7.20
CA ASP A 66 -15.39 14.77 6.98
C ASP A 66 -14.26 15.40 6.12
N LEU A 67 -14.30 16.71 5.89
CA LEU A 67 -13.29 17.47 5.15
C LEU A 67 -12.71 18.65 5.95
N GLY A 68 -12.72 18.54 7.28
CA GLY A 68 -12.01 19.47 8.15
C GLY A 68 -10.51 19.49 7.84
N TYR A 69 -9.87 20.65 7.95
CA TYR A 69 -8.47 20.84 7.60
C TYR A 69 -7.73 21.63 8.68
N LEU A 70 -6.41 21.49 8.69
CA LEU A 70 -5.52 22.23 9.59
C LEU A 70 -4.62 23.14 8.73
N PRO A 71 -4.62 24.47 8.96
CA PRO A 71 -3.70 25.36 8.27
C PRO A 71 -2.24 24.98 8.57
N LEU A 72 -1.41 24.89 7.54
CA LEU A 72 -0.02 24.43 7.68
C LEU A 72 0.86 25.40 8.48
N ASP A 73 0.46 26.67 8.58
CA ASP A 73 1.09 27.70 9.39
C ASP A 73 0.59 27.72 10.85
N SER A 74 -0.42 26.91 11.19
CA SER A 74 -0.88 26.75 12.57
C SER A 74 -0.02 25.75 13.36
N GLU A 75 -0.12 25.79 14.69
CA GLU A 75 0.52 24.80 15.56
C GLU A 75 -0.05 23.41 15.29
N GLU A 76 -1.38 23.28 15.21
CA GLU A 76 -2.06 22.02 14.93
C GLU A 76 -1.67 21.42 13.57
N GLY A 77 -1.50 22.26 12.53
CA GLY A 77 -1.04 21.81 11.22
C GLY A 77 0.39 21.28 11.23
N ARG A 78 1.30 21.95 11.96
CA ARG A 78 2.69 21.48 12.14
C ARG A 78 2.76 20.17 12.94
N ASP A 79 1.94 20.04 13.96
CA ASP A 79 1.84 18.80 14.75
C ASP A 79 1.34 17.65 13.89
N TYR A 80 0.30 17.88 13.07
CA TYR A 80 -0.19 16.87 12.12
C TYR A 80 0.89 16.40 11.16
N VAL A 81 1.63 17.33 10.54
CA VAL A 81 2.71 16.99 9.60
C VAL A 81 3.81 16.18 10.29
N THR A 82 4.16 16.53 11.53
CA THR A 82 5.15 15.82 12.33
C THR A 82 4.72 14.38 12.61
N ASP A 83 3.50 14.20 13.13
CA ASP A 83 2.97 12.87 13.45
C ASP A 83 2.73 12.01 12.21
N MET A 84 2.29 12.62 11.10
CA MET A 84 2.14 11.94 9.82
C MET A 84 3.49 11.41 9.32
N ASN A 85 4.55 12.23 9.36
CA ASN A 85 5.89 11.81 8.96
C ASN A 85 6.42 10.67 9.83
N TRP A 86 6.17 10.72 11.14
CA TRP A 86 6.48 9.60 12.03
C TRP A 86 5.73 8.32 11.62
N ALA A 87 4.45 8.43 11.23
CA ALA A 87 3.67 7.27 10.78
C ALA A 87 4.18 6.71 9.43
N ILE A 88 4.68 7.56 8.54
CA ILE A 88 5.34 7.18 7.29
C ILE A 88 6.61 6.39 7.58
N ASP A 89 7.47 6.90 8.48
CA ASP A 89 8.71 6.22 8.89
C ASP A 89 8.43 4.88 9.57
N PHE A 90 7.44 4.83 10.47
CA PHE A 90 7.00 3.60 11.10
C PHE A 90 6.50 2.59 10.06
N ALA A 91 5.74 3.02 9.04
CA ALA A 91 5.26 2.13 7.98
C ALA A 91 6.40 1.55 7.15
N LEU A 92 7.41 2.35 6.82
CA LEU A 92 8.61 1.90 6.13
C LEU A 92 9.37 0.87 6.97
N GLU A 93 9.64 1.18 8.23
CA GLU A 93 10.33 0.26 9.14
C GLU A 93 9.54 -1.04 9.33
N ASN A 94 8.22 -0.95 9.45
CA ASN A 94 7.34 -2.12 9.54
C ASN A 94 7.48 -3.05 8.32
N ARG A 95 7.45 -2.49 7.10
CA ARG A 95 7.67 -3.26 5.87
C ARG A 95 9.09 -3.83 5.78
N PHE A 96 10.09 -3.06 6.21
CA PHE A 96 11.48 -3.50 6.20
C PHE A 96 11.67 -4.74 7.10
N ARG A 97 11.14 -4.71 8.34
CA ARG A 97 11.19 -5.88 9.25
C ARG A 97 10.48 -7.10 8.68
N MET A 98 9.34 -6.91 8.00
CA MET A 98 8.68 -8.03 7.30
C MET A 98 9.54 -8.60 6.18
N MET A 99 10.19 -7.76 5.39
CA MET A 99 11.11 -8.20 4.33
C MET A 99 12.30 -8.98 4.90
N GLU A 100 12.89 -8.55 6.02
CA GLU A 100 13.97 -9.32 6.68
C GLU A 100 13.52 -10.73 7.06
N VAL A 101 12.33 -10.87 7.65
CA VAL A 101 11.75 -12.17 8.02
C VAL A 101 11.47 -13.03 6.78
N MET A 102 10.93 -12.43 5.72
CA MET A 102 10.67 -13.13 4.46
C MET A 102 11.95 -13.63 3.81
N LEU A 103 12.98 -12.80 3.74
CA LEU A 103 14.28 -13.17 3.17
C LEU A 103 14.92 -14.32 3.96
N ALA A 104 14.91 -14.26 5.30
CA ALA A 104 15.41 -15.34 6.14
C ALA A 104 14.62 -16.65 5.95
N ALA A 105 13.30 -16.56 5.80
CA ALA A 105 12.46 -17.72 5.51
C ALA A 105 12.77 -18.33 4.14
N PHE A 106 12.98 -17.49 3.12
CA PHE A 106 13.31 -17.90 1.77
C PHE A 106 14.70 -18.55 1.71
N GLU A 107 15.71 -17.92 2.33
CA GLU A 107 17.06 -18.45 2.47
C GLU A 107 17.08 -19.84 3.12
N ARG A 108 16.32 -20.02 4.22
CA ARG A 108 16.23 -21.32 4.90
C ARG A 108 15.68 -22.43 4.02
N VAL A 109 14.72 -22.12 3.13
CA VAL A 109 14.07 -23.11 2.26
C VAL A 109 14.93 -23.35 1.01
N CYS A 110 15.29 -22.29 0.31
CA CYS A 110 16.03 -22.35 -0.95
C CYS A 110 17.47 -22.84 -0.76
N GLY A 111 18.11 -22.52 0.38
CA GLY A 111 19.49 -22.93 0.66
C GLY A 111 19.65 -24.41 0.83
N ARG A 112 18.65 -25.05 1.45
CA ARG A 112 18.57 -26.51 1.52
C ARG A 112 18.42 -27.16 0.15
N GLN A 113 17.93 -26.42 -0.84
CA GLN A 113 17.74 -26.89 -2.21
C GLN A 113 18.88 -26.49 -3.16
N GLY A 114 19.93 -25.81 -2.66
CA GLY A 114 21.07 -25.40 -3.47
C GLY A 114 20.77 -24.31 -4.51
N VAL A 115 19.64 -23.60 -4.38
CA VAL A 115 19.28 -22.49 -5.26
C VAL A 115 20.25 -21.33 -5.01
N ARG A 116 20.75 -20.69 -6.06
CA ARG A 116 21.56 -19.47 -5.93
C ARG A 116 20.64 -18.24 -5.97
N TRP A 117 20.83 -17.33 -5.02
CA TRP A 117 20.16 -16.03 -5.01
C TRP A 117 21.15 -14.93 -4.63
N SER A 118 20.81 -13.70 -4.99
CA SER A 118 21.54 -12.48 -4.62
C SER A 118 20.52 -11.38 -4.38
N TRP A 119 20.73 -10.58 -3.33
CA TRP A 119 19.92 -9.41 -3.04
C TRP A 119 20.83 -8.27 -2.58
N THR A 120 20.41 -7.03 -2.85
CA THR A 120 21.10 -5.86 -2.30
C THR A 120 20.62 -5.67 -0.87
N SER A 121 21.54 -5.74 0.10
CA SER A 121 21.18 -5.66 1.51
C SER A 121 20.69 -4.27 1.91
N GLY A 122 19.92 -4.22 3.00
CA GLY A 122 19.41 -2.96 3.54
C GLY A 122 18.26 -2.36 2.73
N ARG A 123 17.93 -1.11 3.04
CA ARG A 123 16.78 -0.41 2.44
C ARG A 123 17.00 -0.05 0.96
N GLU A 124 18.25 0.08 0.54
CA GLU A 124 18.63 0.44 -0.85
C GLU A 124 18.24 -0.66 -1.85
N GLY A 125 18.13 -1.91 -1.40
CA GLY A 125 17.68 -3.02 -2.23
C GLY A 125 16.16 -3.13 -2.42
N ILE A 126 15.38 -2.18 -1.88
CA ILE A 126 13.91 -2.27 -1.86
C ILE A 126 13.30 -1.14 -2.69
N ILE A 127 12.43 -1.52 -3.62
CA ILE A 127 11.51 -0.58 -4.25
C ILE A 127 10.38 -0.30 -3.26
N ASN A 128 10.33 0.92 -2.73
CA ASN A 128 9.37 1.32 -1.71
C ASN A 128 8.58 2.56 -2.14
N ILE A 129 7.26 2.51 -2.00
CA ILE A 129 6.36 3.65 -2.24
C ILE A 129 5.30 3.75 -1.16
N HIS A 130 4.93 4.97 -0.78
CA HIS A 130 3.78 5.24 0.08
C HIS A 130 2.59 5.62 -0.80
N HIS A 131 1.38 5.26 -0.39
CA HIS A 131 0.16 5.56 -1.16
C HIS A 131 -0.94 6.28 -0.36
N ASN A 132 -0.66 6.60 0.90
CA ASN A 132 -1.51 7.40 1.80
C ASN A 132 -0.59 8.33 2.60
N PHE A 133 -0.38 9.54 2.10
CA PHE A 133 0.50 10.53 2.70
C PHE A 133 0.25 11.92 2.10
N ALA A 134 0.77 12.95 2.75
CA ALA A 134 0.93 14.27 2.15
C ALA A 134 2.39 14.71 2.26
N ASN A 135 2.86 15.53 1.33
CA ASN A 135 4.20 16.09 1.40
C ASN A 135 4.30 17.42 0.66
N GLY A 136 5.22 18.27 1.10
CA GLY A 136 5.56 19.52 0.42
C GLY A 136 6.26 19.23 -0.91
N GLU A 137 5.76 19.83 -1.98
CA GLU A 137 6.31 19.73 -3.34
C GLU A 137 6.26 21.08 -4.03
N LYS A 138 7.08 21.25 -5.07
CA LYS A 138 7.08 22.45 -5.91
C LYS A 138 6.46 22.13 -7.26
N HIS A 139 5.29 22.70 -7.53
CA HIS A 139 4.56 22.52 -8.79
C HIS A 139 4.06 23.87 -9.28
N TYR A 140 4.11 24.09 -10.60
CA TYR A 140 3.60 25.33 -11.23
C TYR A 140 4.17 26.62 -10.60
N GLY A 141 5.41 26.58 -10.11
CA GLY A 141 6.06 27.74 -9.48
C GLY A 141 5.69 28.00 -8.02
N ALA A 142 4.83 27.19 -7.40
CA ALA A 142 4.40 27.33 -6.01
C ALA A 142 4.85 26.15 -5.14
N GLU A 143 5.03 26.40 -3.84
CA GLU A 143 5.14 25.35 -2.82
C GLU A 143 3.73 24.91 -2.42
N VAL A 144 3.45 23.62 -2.56
CA VAL A 144 2.13 23.03 -2.32
C VAL A 144 2.25 21.77 -1.49
N MET A 145 1.23 21.48 -0.67
CA MET A 145 1.12 20.21 0.05
C MET A 145 0.28 19.24 -0.79
N VAL A 146 0.94 18.30 -1.45
CA VAL A 146 0.26 17.31 -2.30
C VAL A 146 -0.26 16.19 -1.42
N HIS A 147 -1.58 16.02 -1.38
CA HIS A 147 -2.24 14.95 -0.62
C HIS A 147 -2.52 13.77 -1.54
N ARG A 148 -1.96 12.60 -1.20
CA ARG A 148 -2.16 11.35 -1.94
C ARG A 148 -2.88 10.35 -1.05
N LYS A 149 -4.10 9.98 -1.44
CA LYS A 149 -4.91 8.94 -0.78
C LYS A 149 -5.34 7.93 -1.83
N GLY A 150 -4.75 6.74 -1.78
CA GLY A 150 -4.90 5.76 -2.85
C GLY A 150 -4.21 6.17 -4.15
N ALA A 151 -3.14 6.96 -4.06
CA ALA A 151 -2.30 7.37 -5.18
C ALA A 151 -0.84 7.34 -4.74
N THR A 152 0.08 7.13 -5.68
CA THR A 152 1.52 7.07 -5.43
C THR A 152 2.24 8.19 -6.17
N GLN A 153 3.40 8.60 -5.67
CA GLN A 153 4.28 9.50 -6.41
C GLN A 153 4.93 8.76 -7.60
N ALA A 154 5.04 9.44 -8.72
CA ALA A 154 5.47 8.95 -10.02
C ALA A 154 6.32 10.01 -10.76
N ARG A 155 7.34 10.55 -10.09
CA ARG A 155 8.29 11.48 -10.70
C ARG A 155 8.99 10.85 -11.88
N GLN A 156 9.46 11.68 -12.82
CA GLN A 156 10.23 11.21 -13.97
C GLN A 156 11.39 10.31 -13.51
N GLY A 157 11.36 9.05 -13.94
CA GLY A 157 12.40 8.07 -13.65
C GLY A 157 12.28 7.34 -12.30
N GLN A 158 11.36 7.74 -11.42
CA GLN A 158 11.18 7.12 -10.10
C GLN A 158 10.54 5.74 -10.24
N LEU A 159 11.13 4.71 -9.61
CA LEU A 159 10.50 3.39 -9.54
C LEU A 159 9.34 3.38 -8.53
N GLY A 160 8.29 2.67 -8.88
CA GLY A 160 7.11 2.47 -8.07
C GLY A 160 6.59 1.04 -8.15
N VAL A 161 5.59 0.74 -7.32
CA VAL A 161 4.89 -0.55 -7.31
C VAL A 161 3.38 -0.31 -7.29
N VAL A 162 2.67 -0.97 -8.19
CA VAL A 162 1.20 -0.89 -8.34
C VAL A 162 0.64 -2.30 -8.17
N PRO A 163 0.26 -2.69 -6.94
CA PRO A 163 -0.37 -3.98 -6.67
C PRO A 163 -1.80 -4.08 -7.22
N GLY A 164 -2.15 -5.25 -7.75
CA GLY A 164 -3.53 -5.66 -7.95
C GLY A 164 -4.23 -6.08 -6.65
N SER A 165 -5.31 -6.85 -6.78
CA SER A 165 -5.87 -7.60 -5.66
C SER A 165 -5.00 -8.80 -5.31
N MET A 166 -5.29 -9.47 -4.19
CA MET A 166 -4.73 -10.79 -3.89
C MET A 166 -4.86 -11.70 -5.12
N GLY A 167 -3.78 -12.37 -5.52
CA GLY A 167 -3.80 -13.29 -6.67
C GLY A 167 -3.80 -12.62 -8.05
N ALA A 168 -3.94 -11.30 -8.15
CA ALA A 168 -3.78 -10.56 -9.39
C ALA A 168 -2.33 -10.09 -9.60
N ALA A 169 -2.01 -9.63 -10.81
CA ALA A 169 -0.68 -9.12 -11.11
C ALA A 169 -0.30 -7.92 -10.24
N THR A 170 0.99 -7.82 -9.91
CA THR A 170 1.63 -6.61 -9.37
C THR A 170 2.57 -6.03 -10.42
N TYR A 171 2.54 -4.71 -10.62
CA TYR A 171 3.39 -4.04 -11.58
C TYR A 171 4.52 -3.28 -10.90
N ILE A 172 5.76 -3.47 -11.36
CA ILE A 172 6.84 -2.51 -11.11
C ILE A 172 6.86 -1.51 -12.25
N VAL A 173 6.80 -0.23 -11.89
CA VAL A 173 6.60 0.86 -12.83
C VAL A 173 7.69 1.92 -12.67
N GLN A 174 7.86 2.75 -13.69
CA GLN A 174 8.69 3.95 -13.64
C GLN A 174 7.83 5.17 -13.95
N GLY A 175 7.87 6.20 -13.11
CA GLY A 175 7.13 7.43 -13.30
C GLY A 175 7.55 8.19 -14.56
N LEU A 176 6.57 8.77 -15.25
CA LEU A 176 6.74 9.64 -16.41
C LEU A 176 6.68 11.14 -16.04
N GLY A 177 6.54 11.47 -14.75
CA GLY A 177 6.60 12.86 -14.28
C GLY A 177 5.52 13.76 -14.85
N ASN A 178 4.31 13.23 -15.12
CA ASN A 178 3.23 14.03 -15.68
C ASN A 178 2.86 15.17 -14.70
N PRO A 179 3.01 16.45 -15.09
CA PRO A 179 2.72 17.58 -14.22
C PRO A 179 1.22 17.74 -13.92
N GLU A 180 0.33 17.31 -14.82
CA GLU A 180 -1.13 17.41 -14.63
C GLU A 180 -1.62 16.51 -13.48
N SER A 181 -0.90 15.42 -13.20
CA SER A 181 -1.17 14.54 -12.06
C SER A 181 -0.37 14.90 -10.79
N PHE A 182 0.30 16.07 -10.76
CA PHE A 182 1.27 16.41 -9.72
C PHE A 182 2.31 15.29 -9.54
N GLU A 183 2.81 14.76 -10.66
CA GLU A 183 3.74 13.64 -10.72
C GLU A 183 3.25 12.44 -9.89
N SER A 184 1.99 12.03 -10.11
CA SER A 184 1.35 10.94 -9.37
C SER A 184 0.72 9.90 -10.29
N CYS A 185 0.47 8.70 -9.77
CA CYS A 185 -0.24 7.62 -10.46
C CYS A 185 -1.12 6.82 -9.50
N ALA A 186 -1.87 5.85 -10.02
CA ALA A 186 -2.75 5.02 -9.20
C ALA A 186 -1.95 4.02 -8.35
N HIS A 187 -2.40 3.77 -7.11
CA HIS A 187 -1.70 2.83 -6.22
C HIS A 187 -2.03 1.35 -6.48
N GLY A 188 -3.12 1.05 -7.20
CA GLY A 188 -3.61 -0.31 -7.35
C GLY A 188 -5.02 -0.37 -7.94
N ALA A 189 -5.57 -1.59 -8.03
CA ALA A 189 -6.84 -1.86 -8.72
C ALA A 189 -8.05 -1.09 -8.14
N GLY A 190 -8.07 -0.82 -6.84
CA GLY A 190 -9.22 -0.21 -6.17
C GLY A 190 -10.45 -1.14 -6.13
N ARG A 191 -11.31 -0.96 -5.12
CA ARG A 191 -12.47 -1.83 -4.90
C ARG A 191 -13.65 -1.43 -5.77
N THR A 192 -14.39 -2.41 -6.27
CA THR A 192 -15.68 -2.23 -6.97
C THR A 192 -16.88 -2.42 -6.04
N MET A 193 -16.66 -3.03 -4.86
CA MET A 193 -17.70 -3.27 -3.86
C MET A 193 -17.19 -3.17 -2.43
N SER A 194 -18.11 -2.88 -1.51
CA SER A 194 -17.80 -2.84 -0.07
C SER A 194 -17.41 -4.22 0.47
N ARG A 195 -16.69 -4.25 1.60
CA ARG A 195 -16.34 -5.50 2.30
C ARG A 195 -17.57 -6.30 2.69
N THR A 196 -18.62 -5.61 3.14
CA THR A 196 -19.90 -6.24 3.52
C THR A 196 -20.59 -6.88 2.33
N GLN A 197 -20.58 -6.23 1.16
CA GLN A 197 -21.14 -6.82 -0.07
C GLN A 197 -20.32 -8.02 -0.52
N ALA A 198 -18.99 -7.93 -0.50
CA ALA A 198 -18.12 -9.05 -0.85
C ALA A 198 -18.37 -10.28 0.04
N LYS A 199 -18.47 -10.09 1.37
CA LYS A 199 -18.80 -11.18 2.33
C LYS A 199 -20.17 -11.83 2.09
N LYS A 200 -21.13 -11.08 1.56
CA LYS A 200 -22.46 -11.60 1.22
C LYS A 200 -22.47 -12.33 -0.11
N ARG A 201 -21.68 -11.86 -1.07
CA ARG A 201 -21.64 -12.36 -2.44
C ARG A 201 -20.82 -13.65 -2.56
N TRP A 202 -19.66 -13.69 -1.92
CA TRP A 202 -18.67 -14.74 -2.12
C TRP A 202 -18.65 -15.74 -0.97
N LYS A 203 -18.47 -17.01 -1.32
CA LYS A 203 -18.21 -18.11 -0.40
C LYS A 203 -16.74 -18.50 -0.45
N GLN A 204 -16.35 -19.41 0.44
CA GLN A 204 -14.95 -19.86 0.51
C GLN A 204 -14.55 -20.66 -0.74
N GLU A 205 -15.50 -21.39 -1.33
CA GLU A 205 -15.30 -22.15 -2.55
C GLU A 205 -15.04 -21.21 -3.75
N ASP A 206 -15.82 -20.14 -3.87
CA ASP A 206 -15.61 -19.11 -4.91
C ASP A 206 -14.24 -18.45 -4.77
N LEU A 207 -13.80 -18.22 -3.52
CA LEU A 207 -12.47 -17.68 -3.24
C LEU A 207 -11.37 -18.66 -3.62
N GLN A 208 -11.53 -19.95 -3.31
CA GLN A 208 -10.58 -20.99 -3.67
C GLN A 208 -10.44 -21.09 -5.20
N GLU A 209 -11.55 -21.03 -5.94
CA GLU A 209 -11.56 -21.03 -7.40
C GLU A 209 -10.82 -19.81 -7.96
N GLN A 210 -11.11 -18.61 -7.44
CA GLN A 210 -10.45 -17.37 -7.85
C GLN A 210 -8.95 -17.31 -7.52
N LEU A 211 -8.48 -18.13 -6.57
CA LEU A 211 -7.07 -18.23 -6.17
C LEU A 211 -6.34 -19.40 -6.83
N THR A 212 -7.00 -20.13 -7.73
CA THR A 212 -6.39 -21.23 -8.48
C THR A 212 -5.12 -20.77 -9.19
N GLY A 213 -4.03 -21.52 -9.03
CA GLY A 213 -2.72 -21.17 -9.55
C GLY A 213 -1.80 -20.43 -8.56
N THR A 214 -2.32 -20.05 -7.39
CA THR A 214 -1.52 -19.49 -6.28
C THR A 214 -1.55 -20.42 -5.06
N PHE A 215 -0.43 -20.50 -4.35
CA PHE A 215 -0.32 -21.15 -3.04
C PHE A 215 -0.86 -20.22 -1.95
N THR A 216 -2.14 -19.92 -2.01
CA THR A 216 -2.82 -19.03 -1.06
C THR A 216 -3.82 -19.84 -0.24
N LYS A 217 -3.74 -19.74 1.08
CA LYS A 217 -4.72 -20.40 1.96
C LYS A 217 -6.02 -19.60 1.96
N ALA A 218 -7.02 -20.07 1.22
CA ALA A 218 -8.35 -19.49 1.28
C ALA A 218 -8.94 -19.67 2.69
N SER A 219 -9.45 -18.59 3.28
CA SER A 219 -10.16 -18.64 4.56
C SER A 219 -11.29 -17.60 4.59
N ARG A 220 -12.29 -17.83 5.44
CA ARG A 220 -13.40 -16.89 5.62
C ARG A 220 -12.93 -15.48 6.03
N GLY A 221 -11.78 -15.38 6.70
CA GLY A 221 -11.21 -14.13 7.18
C GLY A 221 -10.71 -13.20 6.06
N ILE A 222 -10.62 -13.68 4.82
CA ILE A 222 -10.11 -12.92 3.67
C ILE A 222 -11.10 -12.84 2.50
N ILE A 223 -12.34 -13.33 2.67
CA ILE A 223 -13.39 -13.32 1.64
C ILE A 223 -13.74 -11.89 1.18
N ASP A 224 -13.66 -10.91 2.08
CA ASP A 224 -13.90 -9.50 1.72
C ASP A 224 -12.84 -8.91 0.79
N GLU A 225 -11.72 -9.60 0.63
CA GLU A 225 -10.60 -9.24 -0.22
C GLU A 225 -10.46 -10.17 -1.44
N ALA A 226 -11.53 -10.89 -1.79
CA ALA A 226 -11.58 -11.74 -2.98
C ALA A 226 -11.24 -10.94 -4.26
N PRO A 227 -10.54 -11.55 -5.24
CA PRO A 227 -10.14 -10.86 -6.48
C PRO A 227 -11.29 -10.14 -7.18
N GLY A 228 -12.46 -10.79 -7.28
CA GLY A 228 -13.66 -10.20 -7.88
C GLY A 228 -14.27 -9.01 -7.14
N ALA A 229 -13.74 -8.59 -5.99
CA ALA A 229 -14.13 -7.36 -5.29
C ALA A 229 -13.35 -6.11 -5.76
N TYR A 230 -12.40 -6.29 -6.68
CA TYR A 230 -11.51 -5.25 -7.20
C TYR A 230 -11.72 -5.02 -8.69
N LYS A 231 -11.26 -3.87 -9.20
CA LYS A 231 -11.20 -3.65 -10.65
C LYS A 231 -10.12 -4.56 -11.27
N ASN A 232 -10.17 -4.70 -12.58
CA ASN A 232 -9.08 -5.33 -13.31
C ASN A 232 -7.84 -4.44 -13.24
N ILE A 233 -6.72 -4.98 -12.73
CA ILE A 233 -5.48 -4.23 -12.60
C ILE A 233 -4.90 -3.86 -13.97
N ASP A 234 -5.09 -4.70 -14.99
CA ASP A 234 -4.57 -4.46 -16.33
C ASP A 234 -5.26 -3.24 -16.97
N GLU A 235 -6.58 -3.13 -16.82
CA GLU A 235 -7.34 -1.94 -17.24
C GLU A 235 -6.88 -0.66 -16.50
N VAL A 236 -6.60 -0.78 -15.19
CA VAL A 236 -6.08 0.35 -14.41
C VAL A 236 -4.69 0.76 -14.90
N MET A 237 -3.87 -0.17 -15.36
CA MET A 237 -2.57 0.14 -15.95
C MET A 237 -2.69 0.82 -17.33
N ASP A 238 -3.60 0.34 -18.18
CA ASP A 238 -3.83 0.93 -19.50
C ASP A 238 -4.29 2.39 -19.40
N LEU A 239 -5.17 2.69 -18.44
CA LEU A 239 -5.73 4.03 -18.18
C LEU A 239 -4.73 5.04 -17.60
N GLN A 240 -3.52 4.63 -17.22
CA GLN A 240 -2.48 5.51 -16.67
C GLN A 240 -1.15 5.39 -17.43
N SER A 241 -1.22 4.94 -18.68
CA SER A 241 -0.05 4.76 -19.56
C SER A 241 0.71 6.06 -19.86
N ASP A 242 0.07 7.21 -19.65
CA ASP A 242 0.66 8.55 -19.69
C ASP A 242 1.34 8.97 -18.37
N LEU A 243 1.07 8.27 -17.26
CA LEU A 243 1.62 8.57 -15.94
C LEU A 243 2.83 7.69 -15.60
N VAL A 244 2.84 6.44 -16.07
CA VAL A 244 3.89 5.45 -15.75
C VAL A 244 4.21 4.52 -16.92
N ALA A 245 5.47 4.11 -17.01
CA ALA A 245 5.92 3.03 -17.87
C ALA A 245 6.07 1.72 -17.08
N VAL A 246 5.49 0.62 -17.58
CA VAL A 246 5.66 -0.71 -16.99
C VAL A 246 7.09 -1.21 -17.21
N LYS A 247 7.74 -1.68 -16.14
CA LYS A 247 9.07 -2.31 -16.19
C LYS A 247 9.00 -3.81 -16.00
N HIS A 248 8.17 -4.25 -15.05
CA HIS A 248 8.00 -5.67 -14.74
C HIS A 248 6.55 -5.97 -14.41
N LYS A 249 6.02 -7.08 -14.94
CA LYS A 249 4.73 -7.67 -14.54
C LYS A 249 4.99 -8.90 -13.68
N LEU A 250 4.51 -8.88 -12.44
CA LEU A 250 4.75 -9.90 -11.43
C LEU A 250 3.47 -10.69 -11.19
N MET A 251 3.50 -11.99 -11.46
CA MET A 251 2.39 -12.90 -11.22
C MET A 251 2.56 -13.59 -9.88
N PRO A 252 1.60 -13.51 -8.95
CA PRO A 252 1.73 -14.13 -7.64
C PRO A 252 1.78 -15.65 -7.76
N ILE A 253 2.76 -16.26 -7.09
CA ILE A 253 2.86 -17.71 -6.91
C ILE A 253 2.30 -18.08 -5.54
N MET A 254 2.48 -17.23 -4.53
CA MET A 254 2.04 -17.45 -3.15
C MET A 254 1.60 -16.13 -2.55
N THR A 255 0.43 -16.11 -1.90
CA THR A 255 -0.03 -14.96 -1.10
C THR A 255 -0.26 -15.36 0.34
N VAL A 256 0.29 -14.57 1.27
CA VAL A 256 0.06 -14.65 2.70
C VAL A 256 -0.71 -13.41 3.14
N LYS A 257 -1.86 -13.62 3.78
CA LYS A 257 -2.68 -12.54 4.36
C LYS A 257 -2.71 -12.65 5.87
N GLY A 258 -2.84 -11.51 6.54
CA GLY A 258 -3.10 -11.50 7.96
C GLY A 258 -4.55 -11.91 8.23
N GLU A 259 -4.74 -13.05 8.89
CA GLU A 259 -6.02 -13.38 9.49
C GLU A 259 -6.17 -12.49 10.72
N GLY A 260 -7.12 -11.55 10.69
CA GLY A 260 -7.43 -10.75 11.87
C GLY A 260 -7.75 -11.69 13.03
N ARG A 261 -6.93 -11.69 14.07
CA ARG A 261 -7.34 -12.27 15.35
C ARG A 261 -8.39 -11.30 15.91
N ASN A 262 -9.63 -11.75 15.99
CA ASN A 262 -10.63 -11.12 16.84
C ASN A 262 -10.14 -11.14 18.29
#